data_AF-A0A4Y7Q056-F1
#
_entry.id   AF-A0A4Y7Q056-F1
#
_cell.length_a   1.000
_cell.length_b   1.000
_cell.length_c   1.000
_cell.angle_alpha   90.00
_cell.angle_beta   90.00
_cell.angle_gamma   90.00
#
_symmetry.space_group_name_H-M   'P 1'
#
loop_
_entity.id
_entity.type
_entity.pdbx_description
1 polymer ?
#
loop_
_entity_poly.entity_id
_entity_poly.type
_entity_poly.pdbx_seq_one_letter_code
_entity_poly.pdbx_strand_id
1 'polypeptide(L)'
;MTVGTGTYTIENVTHRSIAAQSPDIEAVVADVDKDRTQSYGHNLRMLWTISHLNGDKYTIKNMGTNDYAACTIQPGIDDIIVNRRTRYPWTIKETGFKGKYVIYTTAASNELFWGLPNDELSTPISLRDKPNHPSNQWVLTKVPSLGELEEETNQWRRKFAELREENTKLRESIDISKADAERERERHEQAELQLTAKLRGLQEGNTKLRDSIDQLKADARERERLERAEAQLQTKLAGLVMENTKLRASVDLLKADAVKPPEDAQREIERDEQAPEPYGNILSIANGEDKRYGAVTSVFVGGFQPSVPPPPWDAPRGFPRSRMHFVEADAGRGMPERSATNGEGIRSPESYPNNFFTSPPFYYPPRSFTRSPTL
;
A
#
# COMPACT_ATOMS: atom_id res chain seq x y z
N MET A 1 -2.10 21.11 49.74
CA MET A 1 -2.52 21.69 48.44
C MET A 1 -4.02 21.97 48.49
N THR A 2 -4.52 22.97 47.77
CA THR A 2 -5.96 23.24 47.66
C THR A 2 -6.56 22.37 46.55
N VAL A 3 -7.84 22.00 46.70
CA VAL A 3 -8.56 21.24 45.68
C VAL A 3 -9.14 22.24 44.68
N GLY A 4 -8.96 22.00 43.37
CA GLY A 4 -9.53 22.87 42.34
C GLY A 4 -11.06 22.81 42.33
N THR A 5 -11.74 23.91 42.04
CA THR A 5 -13.19 23.89 41.79
C THR A 5 -13.49 23.06 40.53
N GLY A 6 -14.55 22.26 40.55
CA GLY A 6 -14.94 21.42 39.41
C GLY A 6 -15.90 20.28 39.78
N THR A 7 -16.13 19.39 38.82
CA THR A 7 -16.89 18.16 39.02
C THR A 7 -15.95 17.00 39.34
N TYR A 8 -16.32 16.19 40.33
CA TYR A 8 -15.51 15.10 40.84
C TYR A 8 -16.35 13.85 41.11
N THR A 9 -15.72 12.68 41.01
CA THR A 9 -16.15 11.49 41.75
C THR A 9 -15.35 11.40 43.06
N ILE A 10 -15.99 10.99 44.13
CA ILE A 10 -15.39 10.90 45.47
C ILE A 10 -15.32 9.42 45.87
N GLU A 11 -14.16 8.80 45.78
CA GLU A 11 -13.97 7.35 46.02
C GLU A 11 -13.32 7.10 47.39
N ASN A 12 -13.87 6.19 48.19
CA ASN A 12 -13.27 5.79 49.45
C ASN A 12 -11.99 4.99 49.21
N VAL A 13 -10.90 5.35 49.90
CA VAL A 13 -9.59 4.69 49.71
C VAL A 13 -9.60 3.22 50.12
N THR A 14 -10.33 2.86 51.19
CA THR A 14 -10.34 1.49 51.72
C THR A 14 -11.31 0.62 50.96
N HIS A 15 -12.54 1.09 50.81
CA HIS A 15 -13.64 0.27 50.31
C HIS A 15 -13.83 0.36 48.80
N ARG A 16 -13.14 1.30 48.11
CA ARG A 16 -13.28 1.53 46.66
C ARG A 16 -14.71 1.86 46.21
N SER A 17 -15.57 2.22 47.16
CA SER A 17 -16.92 2.69 46.93
C SER A 17 -16.91 4.18 46.60
N ILE A 18 -17.83 4.62 45.75
CA ILE A 18 -18.01 6.02 45.36
C ILE A 18 -19.13 6.62 46.19
N ALA A 19 -18.93 7.82 46.71
CA ALA A 19 -19.99 8.57 47.36
C ALA A 19 -21.09 8.90 46.35
N ALA A 20 -22.32 8.51 46.65
CA ALA A 20 -23.48 8.73 45.81
C ALA A 20 -24.64 9.26 46.64
N GLN A 21 -25.53 10.02 46.01
CA GLN A 21 -26.80 10.37 46.63
C GLN A 21 -27.80 9.23 46.44
N SER A 22 -28.36 8.73 47.54
CA SER A 22 -29.46 7.76 47.47
C SER A 22 -30.77 8.47 47.10
N PRO A 23 -31.61 7.87 46.24
CA PRO A 23 -32.97 8.37 46.01
C PRO A 23 -33.94 8.01 47.13
N ASP A 24 -33.64 6.93 47.87
CA ASP A 24 -34.57 6.31 48.82
C ASP A 24 -34.39 6.89 50.23
N ILE A 25 -33.16 7.30 50.54
CA ILE A 25 -32.81 7.97 51.79
C ILE A 25 -32.18 9.33 51.47
N GLU A 26 -32.56 10.38 52.18
CA GLU A 26 -32.00 11.74 52.03
C GLU A 26 -30.55 11.84 52.57
N ALA A 27 -29.71 10.85 52.26
CA ALA A 27 -28.35 10.70 52.73
C ALA A 27 -27.36 10.47 51.58
N VAL A 28 -26.10 10.71 51.88
CA VAL A 28 -24.96 10.33 51.03
C VAL A 28 -24.54 8.92 51.42
N VAL A 29 -24.50 8.02 50.46
CA VAL A 29 -24.21 6.60 50.65
C VAL A 29 -22.97 6.18 49.88
N ALA A 30 -22.37 5.07 50.28
CA ALA A 30 -21.42 4.34 49.46
C ALA A 30 -22.17 3.55 48.38
N ASP A 31 -21.76 3.71 47.13
CA ASP A 31 -22.24 2.92 46.01
C ASP A 31 -21.04 2.42 45.20
N VAL A 32 -21.27 1.52 44.25
CA VAL A 32 -20.25 1.05 43.31
C VAL A 32 -20.70 1.42 41.91
N ASP A 33 -19.78 1.96 41.13
CA ASP A 33 -19.99 2.13 39.69
C ASP A 33 -19.97 0.75 39.01
N LYS A 34 -21.14 0.10 39.01
CA LYS A 34 -21.34 -1.22 38.40
C LYS A 34 -21.23 -1.17 36.87
N ASP A 35 -21.30 0.03 36.28
CA ASP A 35 -21.44 0.24 34.85
C ASP A 35 -20.18 0.81 34.18
N ARG A 36 -19.01 0.67 34.83
CA ARG A 36 -17.70 1.07 34.25
C ARG A 36 -17.48 0.60 32.81
N THR A 37 -18.19 -0.44 32.37
CA THR A 37 -18.00 -1.08 31.07
C THR A 37 -18.97 -0.67 29.96
N GLN A 38 -20.13 -0.03 30.19
CA GLN A 38 -21.14 -0.04 29.10
C GLN A 38 -22.15 1.09 28.96
N SER A 39 -22.26 2.04 29.88
CA SER A 39 -23.20 3.16 29.73
C SER A 39 -22.44 4.47 29.66
N TYR A 40 -22.43 5.10 28.49
CA TYR A 40 -21.86 6.43 28.26
C TYR A 40 -22.56 7.57 29.05
N GLY A 41 -23.50 7.25 29.93
CA GLY A 41 -24.10 8.19 30.87
C GLY A 41 -23.49 8.04 32.25
N HIS A 42 -22.62 8.96 32.67
CA HIS A 42 -22.18 9.04 34.06
C HIS A 42 -23.41 9.13 34.97
N ASN A 43 -23.48 8.26 35.98
CA ASN A 43 -24.54 8.33 36.99
C ASN A 43 -24.42 9.67 37.74
N LEU A 44 -25.30 10.62 37.43
CA LEU A 44 -25.26 11.98 37.98
C LEU A 44 -25.33 12.01 39.52
N ARG A 45 -25.83 10.93 40.15
CA ARG A 45 -25.85 10.79 41.61
C ARG A 45 -24.47 10.56 42.22
N MET A 46 -23.51 10.08 41.44
CA MET A 46 -22.12 9.86 41.85
C MET A 46 -21.21 11.06 41.52
N LEU A 47 -21.74 12.05 40.80
CA LEU A 47 -21.01 13.26 40.41
C LEU A 47 -21.27 14.40 41.38
N TRP A 48 -20.18 14.97 41.88
CA TRP A 48 -20.20 16.05 42.87
C TRP A 48 -19.49 17.28 42.34
N THR A 49 -20.15 18.42 42.33
CA THR A 49 -19.53 19.72 42.11
C THR A 49 -18.93 20.22 43.43
N ILE A 50 -17.60 20.35 43.45
CA ILE A 50 -16.84 20.95 44.55
C ILE A 50 -16.54 22.39 44.17
N SER A 51 -17.03 23.35 44.96
CA SER A 51 -16.81 24.78 44.75
C SER A 51 -16.11 25.40 45.95
N HIS A 52 -15.04 26.15 45.69
CA HIS A 52 -14.33 26.90 46.72
C HIS A 52 -15.22 28.02 47.29
N LEU A 53 -15.23 28.11 48.62
CA LEU A 53 -15.81 29.16 49.45
C LEU A 53 -14.66 29.93 50.13
N ASN A 54 -14.94 31.04 50.79
CA ASN A 54 -13.91 31.79 51.51
C ASN A 54 -13.28 30.98 52.65
N GLY A 55 -11.96 31.10 52.84
CA GLY A 55 -11.23 30.57 54.00
C GLY A 55 -10.96 29.05 53.96
N ASP A 56 -10.48 28.53 52.82
CA ASP A 56 -10.20 27.09 52.61
C ASP A 56 -11.41 26.17 52.87
N LYS A 57 -12.61 26.74 52.69
CA LYS A 57 -13.88 26.03 52.77
C LYS A 57 -14.36 25.70 51.38
N TYR A 58 -15.16 24.65 51.26
CA TYR A 58 -15.73 24.18 50.02
C TYR A 58 -17.20 23.85 50.23
N THR A 59 -17.99 23.94 49.18
CA THR A 59 -19.32 23.32 49.14
C THR A 59 -19.25 22.10 48.24
N ILE A 60 -19.88 21.00 48.66
CA ILE A 60 -19.97 19.76 47.89
C ILE A 60 -21.43 19.57 47.50
N LYS A 61 -21.74 19.65 46.20
CA LYS A 61 -23.10 19.65 45.66
C LYS A 61 -23.29 18.50 44.68
N ASN A 62 -24.33 17.71 44.84
CA ASN A 62 -24.67 16.64 43.91
C ASN A 62 -25.17 17.21 42.58
N MET A 63 -24.71 16.66 41.45
CA MET A 63 -25.15 17.12 40.13
C MET A 63 -26.55 16.66 39.75
N GLY A 64 -26.98 15.47 40.19
CA GLY A 64 -28.27 14.90 39.83
C GLY A 64 -29.45 15.61 40.50
N THR A 65 -29.33 15.96 41.78
CA THR A 65 -30.44 16.55 42.57
C THR A 65 -30.27 18.04 42.82
N ASN A 66 -29.07 18.56 42.65
CA ASN A 66 -28.66 19.89 43.09
C ASN A 66 -28.64 20.13 44.60
N ASP A 67 -28.69 19.09 45.43
CA ASP A 67 -28.56 19.21 46.88
C ASP A 67 -27.08 19.24 47.32
N TYR A 68 -26.80 19.89 48.44
CA TYR A 68 -25.50 19.92 49.09
C TYR A 68 -25.39 18.79 50.10
N ALA A 69 -24.23 18.14 50.15
CA ALA A 69 -23.89 17.28 51.27
C ALA A 69 -23.76 18.16 52.52
N ALA A 70 -24.42 17.76 53.60
CA ALA A 70 -24.50 18.49 54.86
C ALA A 70 -24.59 17.51 56.03
N CYS A 71 -24.48 18.02 57.26
CA CYS A 71 -24.82 17.25 58.47
C CYS A 71 -25.83 18.03 59.31
N THR A 72 -26.13 17.53 60.51
CA THR A 72 -26.95 18.27 61.47
C THR A 72 -26.25 19.54 61.94
N ILE A 73 -26.98 20.43 62.62
CA ILE A 73 -26.46 21.73 63.10
C ILE A 73 -25.33 21.54 64.11
N GLN A 74 -25.46 20.51 64.95
CA GLN A 74 -24.47 20.13 65.96
C GLN A 74 -24.06 18.68 65.70
N PRO A 75 -23.16 18.46 64.73
CA PRO A 75 -22.83 17.11 64.31
C PRO A 75 -22.14 16.34 65.42
N GLY A 76 -22.58 15.10 65.62
CA GLY A 76 -21.99 14.14 66.55
C GLY A 76 -21.13 13.10 65.83
N ILE A 77 -20.41 12.30 66.61
CA ILE A 77 -19.78 11.07 66.10
C ILE A 77 -20.91 10.17 65.59
N ASP A 78 -20.67 9.55 64.43
CA ASP A 78 -21.58 8.68 63.70
C ASP A 78 -22.83 9.36 63.13
N ASP A 79 -22.90 10.70 63.16
CA ASP A 79 -23.95 11.45 62.47
C ASP A 79 -23.83 11.26 60.95
N ILE A 80 -24.95 11.03 60.28
CA ILE A 80 -25.00 10.69 58.85
C ILE A 80 -24.89 11.96 58.02
N ILE A 81 -24.17 11.89 56.89
CA ILE A 81 -24.16 12.97 55.90
C ILE A 81 -25.50 12.97 55.15
N VAL A 82 -26.27 14.02 55.35
CA VAL A 82 -27.59 14.23 54.74
C VAL A 82 -27.51 15.17 53.55
N ASN A 83 -28.50 15.09 52.66
CA ASN A 83 -28.62 16.02 51.54
C ASN A 83 -29.49 17.21 51.94
N ARG A 84 -29.04 18.43 51.66
CA ARG A 84 -29.77 19.67 51.97
C ARG A 84 -29.68 20.67 50.83
N ARG A 85 -30.76 21.42 50.61
CA ARG A 85 -30.77 22.52 49.64
C ARG A 85 -29.88 23.70 50.04
N THR A 86 -29.60 23.84 51.33
CA THR A 86 -28.78 24.92 51.88
C THR A 86 -27.30 24.56 51.79
N ARG A 87 -26.47 25.55 51.41
CA ARG A 87 -25.01 25.38 51.36
C ARG A 87 -24.47 25.00 52.74
N TYR A 88 -23.56 24.03 52.77
CA TYR A 88 -22.85 23.63 53.98
C TYR A 88 -21.34 23.69 53.74
N PRO A 89 -20.57 24.37 54.61
CA PRO A 89 -19.12 24.52 54.44
C PRO A 89 -18.38 23.26 54.91
N TRP A 90 -17.57 22.69 54.03
CA TRP A 90 -16.65 21.59 54.31
C TRP A 90 -15.21 22.07 54.21
N THR A 91 -14.30 21.47 54.97
CA THR A 91 -12.87 21.60 54.73
C THR A 91 -12.36 20.33 54.07
N ILE A 92 -11.60 20.49 52.99
CA ILE A 92 -10.99 19.38 52.25
C ILE A 92 -9.47 19.56 52.34
N LYS A 93 -8.79 18.61 52.96
CA LYS A 93 -7.33 18.64 53.11
C LYS A 93 -6.71 17.38 52.53
N GLU A 94 -5.65 17.56 51.76
CA GLU A 94 -4.81 16.44 51.35
C GLU A 94 -4.06 15.89 52.56
N THR A 95 -4.01 14.57 52.66
CA THR A 95 -3.26 13.86 53.71
C THR A 95 -1.76 13.87 53.41
N GLY A 96 -0.96 13.21 54.24
CA GLY A 96 0.46 12.96 53.94
C GLY A 96 0.69 12.09 52.69
N PHE A 97 -0.36 11.47 52.15
CA PHE A 97 -0.32 10.70 50.92
C PHE A 97 -0.92 11.50 49.77
N LYS A 98 -0.11 11.74 48.73
CA LYS A 98 -0.51 12.52 47.55
C LYS A 98 -1.77 11.95 46.89
N GLY A 99 -2.73 12.81 46.59
CA GLY A 99 -4.01 12.43 45.95
C GLY A 99 -5.03 11.77 46.88
N LYS A 100 -4.75 11.67 48.18
CA LYS A 100 -5.72 11.22 49.20
C LYS A 100 -6.11 12.40 50.08
N TYR A 101 -7.40 12.55 50.30
CA TYR A 101 -8.00 13.70 50.97
C TYR A 101 -8.84 13.25 52.16
N VAL A 102 -8.92 14.10 53.17
CA VAL A 102 -9.93 14.03 54.23
C VAL A 102 -10.92 15.15 54.04
N ILE A 103 -12.22 14.86 54.21
CA ILE A 103 -13.32 15.81 54.14
C ILE A 103 -13.89 15.92 55.54
N TYR A 104 -13.96 17.13 56.11
CA TYR A 104 -14.39 17.30 57.49
C TYR A 104 -15.13 18.60 57.74
N THR A 105 -15.94 18.62 58.79
CA THR A 105 -16.68 19.81 59.24
C THR A 105 -15.98 20.49 60.42
N THR A 106 -16.08 21.82 60.48
CA THR A 106 -15.65 22.63 61.63
C THR A 106 -16.83 23.17 62.43
N ALA A 107 -18.05 22.69 62.18
CA ALA A 107 -19.24 23.10 62.93
C ALA A 107 -19.35 22.40 64.30
N ALA A 108 -18.72 21.23 64.46
CA ALA A 108 -18.58 20.57 65.75
C ALA A 108 -17.47 21.22 66.58
N SER A 109 -17.49 20.97 67.90
CA SER A 109 -16.37 21.33 68.80
C SER A 109 -15.07 20.63 68.43
N ASN A 110 -15.18 19.47 67.76
CA ASN A 110 -14.07 18.62 67.33
C ASN A 110 -14.11 18.48 65.80
N GLU A 111 -12.96 18.24 65.17
CA GLU A 111 -12.91 17.93 63.74
C GLU A 111 -13.52 16.54 63.50
N LEU A 112 -14.61 16.49 62.72
CA LEU A 112 -15.30 15.26 62.35
C LEU A 112 -15.19 15.01 60.85
N PHE A 113 -14.74 13.81 60.49
CA PHE A 113 -14.33 13.41 59.14
C PHE A 113 -15.40 12.54 58.48
N TRP A 114 -15.60 12.69 57.18
CA TRP A 114 -16.38 11.75 56.38
C TRP A 114 -15.72 10.38 56.43
N GLY A 115 -16.47 9.38 56.90
CA GLY A 115 -16.02 8.01 57.04
C GLY A 115 -17.06 7.03 56.58
N LEU A 116 -16.59 5.89 56.09
CA LEU A 116 -17.46 4.77 55.77
C LEU A 116 -17.30 3.67 56.85
N PRO A 117 -18.40 3.19 57.47
CA PRO A 117 -18.34 2.15 58.49
C PRO A 117 -17.89 0.78 57.96
N ASN A 118 -18.38 0.42 56.77
CA ASN A 118 -18.19 -0.89 56.14
C ASN A 118 -18.21 -0.76 54.60
N ASP A 119 -17.93 -1.84 53.87
CA ASP A 119 -17.95 -1.88 52.40
C ASP A 119 -19.31 -2.23 51.79
N GLU A 120 -20.37 -2.30 52.58
CA GLU A 120 -21.69 -2.66 52.09
C GLU A 120 -22.25 -1.53 51.20
N LEU A 121 -22.90 -1.93 50.10
CA LEU A 121 -23.57 -0.98 49.21
C LEU A 121 -24.71 -0.29 49.94
N SER A 122 -24.95 0.96 49.58
CA SER A 122 -25.95 1.84 50.20
C SER A 122 -25.69 2.15 51.67
N THR A 123 -24.53 1.79 52.22
CA THR A 123 -24.14 2.20 53.57
C THR A 123 -23.99 3.72 53.64
N PRO A 124 -24.69 4.41 54.56
CA PRO A 124 -24.56 5.85 54.71
C PRO A 124 -23.13 6.24 55.13
N ILE A 125 -22.62 7.31 54.51
CA ILE A 125 -21.40 7.96 54.96
C ILE A 125 -21.71 8.69 56.26
N SER A 126 -20.88 8.48 57.28
CA SER A 126 -21.05 9.04 58.62
C SER A 126 -19.84 9.85 59.06
N LEU A 127 -20.02 10.70 60.07
CA LEU A 127 -18.95 11.48 60.67
C LEU A 127 -18.16 10.64 61.67
N ARG A 128 -16.82 10.70 61.61
CA ARG A 128 -15.89 9.94 62.46
C ARG A 128 -14.84 10.85 63.06
N ASP A 129 -14.24 10.44 64.17
CA ASP A 129 -13.28 11.22 64.96
C ASP A 129 -11.80 10.93 64.64
N LYS A 130 -11.51 9.89 63.85
CA LYS A 130 -10.14 9.43 63.55
C LYS A 130 -9.71 9.81 62.13
N PRO A 131 -8.98 10.91 61.88
CA PRO A 131 -8.59 11.33 60.52
C PRO A 131 -7.73 10.32 59.78
N ASN A 132 -6.85 9.61 60.52
CA ASN A 132 -5.85 8.73 59.94
C ASN A 132 -6.40 7.34 59.57
N HIS A 133 -7.67 7.06 59.86
CA HIS A 133 -8.26 5.79 59.45
C HIS A 133 -8.45 5.78 57.93
N PRO A 134 -8.03 4.73 57.20
CA PRO A 134 -8.09 4.73 55.75
C PRO A 134 -9.54 4.74 55.22
N SER A 135 -10.54 4.32 56.01
CA SER A 135 -11.96 4.46 55.63
C SER A 135 -12.48 5.90 55.73
N ASN A 136 -11.68 6.82 56.27
CA ASN A 136 -11.97 8.25 56.35
C ASN A 136 -11.17 9.06 55.30
N GLN A 137 -10.47 8.37 54.39
CA GLN A 137 -9.71 8.98 53.30
C GLN A 137 -10.41 8.74 51.97
N TRP A 138 -10.35 9.76 51.11
CA TRP A 138 -11.07 9.83 49.84
C TRP A 138 -10.14 10.22 48.70
N VAL A 139 -10.33 9.62 47.53
CA VAL A 139 -9.71 10.03 46.27
C VAL A 139 -10.70 10.89 45.52
N LEU A 140 -10.25 12.08 45.12
CA LEU A 140 -11.04 13.02 44.32
C LEU A 140 -10.56 12.95 42.87
N THR A 141 -11.37 12.34 42.00
CA THR A 141 -11.04 12.24 40.57
C THR A 141 -11.85 13.29 39.82
N LYS A 142 -11.16 14.28 39.23
CA LYS A 142 -11.81 15.33 38.46
C LYS A 142 -12.43 14.73 37.20
N VAL A 143 -13.71 14.98 36.99
CA VAL A 143 -14.43 14.62 35.77
C VAL A 143 -14.38 15.84 34.84
N PRO A 144 -13.96 15.67 33.57
CA PRO A 144 -14.02 16.76 32.60
C PRO A 144 -15.41 17.36 32.54
N SER A 145 -15.49 18.69 32.54
CA SER A 145 -16.78 19.35 32.33
C SER A 145 -17.34 19.02 30.94
N LEU A 146 -18.66 19.09 30.76
CA LEU A 146 -19.27 18.86 29.45
C LEU A 146 -18.66 19.77 28.37
N GLY A 147 -18.36 21.03 28.72
CA GLY A 147 -17.70 21.96 27.81
C GLY A 147 -16.28 21.51 27.43
N GLU A 148 -15.47 21.08 28.40
CA GLU A 148 -14.13 20.53 28.14
C GLU A 148 -14.21 19.28 27.24
N LEU A 149 -15.17 18.39 27.48
CA LEU A 149 -15.38 17.18 26.68
C LEU A 149 -15.87 17.50 25.27
N GLU A 150 -16.75 18.49 25.11
CA GLU A 150 -17.21 18.97 23.80
C GLU A 150 -16.08 19.61 23.00
N GLU A 151 -15.23 20.42 23.65
CA GLU A 151 -14.04 21.00 23.03
C GLU A 151 -13.07 19.91 22.56
N GLU A 152 -12.79 18.93 23.41
CA GLU A 152 -11.94 17.79 23.06
C GLU A 152 -12.55 16.98 21.90
N THR A 153 -13.85 16.71 21.95
CA THR A 153 -14.58 16.03 20.88
C THR A 153 -14.48 16.81 19.56
N ASN A 154 -14.63 18.13 19.60
CA ASN A 154 -14.51 19.00 18.44
C ASN A 154 -13.07 19.04 17.90
N GLN A 155 -12.07 19.05 18.79
CA GLN A 155 -10.66 18.96 18.42
C GLN A 155 -10.38 17.65 17.68
N TRP A 156 -10.84 16.51 18.21
CA TRP A 156 -10.72 15.22 17.55
C TRP A 156 -11.43 15.19 16.20
N ARG A 157 -12.66 15.73 16.12
CA ARG A 157 -13.39 15.84 14.85
C ARG A 157 -12.61 16.63 13.79
N ARG A 158 -12.00 17.76 14.16
CA ARG A 158 -11.14 18.56 13.25
C ARG A 158 -9.93 17.75 12.79
N LYS A 159 -9.22 17.09 13.72
CA LYS A 159 -8.06 16.25 13.39
C LYS A 159 -8.42 15.08 12.48
N PHE A 160 -9.58 14.45 12.69
CA PHE A 160 -10.07 13.40 11.80
C PHE A 160 -10.44 13.93 10.41
N ALA A 161 -10.97 15.15 10.31
CA ALA A 161 -11.25 15.76 9.01
C ALA A 161 -9.94 16.06 8.25
N GLU A 162 -8.93 16.62 8.93
CA GLU A 162 -7.60 16.88 8.37
C GLU A 162 -6.92 15.60 7.87
N LEU A 163 -6.89 14.54 8.70
CA LEU A 163 -6.32 13.25 8.32
C LEU A 163 -7.05 12.58 7.16
N ARG A 164 -8.37 12.80 7.03
CA ARG A 164 -9.13 12.33 5.86
C ARG A 164 -8.72 13.07 4.60
N GLU A 165 -8.58 14.39 4.68
CA GLU A 165 -8.13 15.21 3.55
C GLU A 165 -6.71 14.84 3.11
N GLU A 166 -5.78 14.62 4.06
CA GLU A 166 -4.43 14.16 3.76
C GLU A 166 -4.43 12.77 3.10
N ASN A 167 -5.25 11.84 3.62
CA ASN A 167 -5.41 10.53 2.98
C ASN A 167 -5.95 10.62 1.56
N THR A 168 -6.87 11.54 1.27
CA THR A 168 -7.35 11.76 -0.10
C THR A 168 -6.24 12.29 -1.00
N LYS A 169 -5.44 13.26 -0.54
CA LYS A 169 -4.29 13.80 -1.30
C LYS A 169 -3.23 12.74 -1.58
N LEU A 170 -2.94 11.88 -0.61
CA LEU A 170 -1.97 10.79 -0.80
C LEU A 170 -2.46 9.76 -1.83
N ARG A 171 -3.77 9.44 -1.84
CA ARG A 171 -4.36 8.55 -2.85
C ARG A 171 -4.26 9.16 -4.25
N GLU A 172 -4.62 10.43 -4.41
CA GLU A 172 -4.48 11.15 -5.68
C GLU A 172 -3.02 11.19 -6.16
N SER A 173 -2.07 11.45 -5.26
CA SER A 173 -0.64 11.43 -5.58
C SER A 173 -0.15 10.05 -6.04
N ILE A 174 -0.62 8.98 -5.40
CA ILE A 174 -0.30 7.60 -5.81
C ILE A 174 -0.86 7.31 -7.20
N ASP A 175 -2.08 7.75 -7.50
CA ASP A 175 -2.71 7.50 -8.80
C ASP A 175 -2.00 8.27 -9.93
N ILE A 176 -1.58 9.52 -9.69
CA ILE A 176 -0.74 10.29 -10.61
C ILE A 176 0.59 9.56 -10.85
N SER A 177 1.27 9.13 -9.79
CA SER A 177 2.56 8.43 -9.92
C SER A 177 2.44 7.10 -10.67
N LYS A 178 1.34 6.37 -10.49
CA LYS A 178 1.05 5.15 -11.26
C LYS A 178 0.86 5.45 -12.74
N ALA A 179 0.09 6.49 -13.08
CA ALA A 179 -0.13 6.90 -14.46
C ALA A 179 1.18 7.32 -15.13
N ASP A 180 2.06 8.03 -14.42
CA ASP A 180 3.38 8.41 -14.94
C ASP A 180 4.28 7.20 -15.17
N ALA A 181 4.28 6.24 -14.22
CA ALA A 181 5.03 4.99 -14.36
C ALA A 181 4.52 4.14 -15.55
N GLU A 182 3.22 4.13 -15.81
CA GLU A 182 2.63 3.45 -16.96
C GLU A 182 3.05 4.10 -18.28
N ARG A 183 2.99 5.43 -18.39
CA ARG A 183 3.48 6.16 -19.57
C ARG A 183 4.98 5.93 -19.84
N GLU A 184 5.79 5.80 -18.79
CA GLU A 184 7.21 5.48 -18.96
C GLU A 184 7.41 4.04 -19.45
N ARG A 185 6.62 3.07 -18.96
CA ARG A 185 6.63 1.70 -19.47
C ARG A 185 6.25 1.63 -20.94
N GLU A 186 5.21 2.34 -21.36
CA GLU A 186 4.80 2.42 -22.77
C GLU A 186 5.91 3.02 -23.65
N ARG A 187 6.60 4.07 -23.16
CA ARG A 187 7.76 4.65 -23.86
C ARG A 187 8.91 3.66 -24.01
N HIS A 188 9.20 2.90 -22.96
CA HIS A 188 10.21 1.83 -23.02
C HIS A 188 9.83 0.71 -24.00
N GLU A 189 8.57 0.26 -23.98
CA GLU A 189 8.07 -0.77 -24.91
C GLU A 189 8.16 -0.30 -26.36
N GLN A 190 7.79 0.95 -26.65
CA GLN A 190 7.94 1.53 -27.99
C GLN A 190 9.40 1.59 -28.43
N ALA A 191 10.31 1.98 -27.53
CA ALA A 191 11.75 2.00 -27.83
C ALA A 191 12.30 0.59 -28.10
N GLU A 192 11.85 -0.42 -27.36
CA GLU A 192 12.23 -1.82 -27.56
C GLU A 192 11.73 -2.36 -28.91
N LEU A 193 10.49 -2.04 -29.29
CA LEU A 193 9.94 -2.39 -30.60
C LEU A 193 10.76 -1.76 -31.74
N GLN A 194 11.17 -0.49 -31.60
CA GLN A 194 12.02 0.17 -32.59
C GLN A 194 13.41 -0.47 -32.70
N LEU A 195 14.03 -0.82 -31.57
CA LEU A 195 15.32 -1.51 -31.56
C LEU A 195 15.21 -2.90 -32.20
N THR A 196 14.16 -3.64 -31.87
CA THR A 196 13.89 -4.96 -32.46
C THR A 196 13.70 -4.89 -33.96
N ALA A 197 12.94 -3.89 -34.46
CA ALA A 197 12.78 -3.65 -35.89
C ALA A 197 14.11 -3.32 -36.58
N LYS A 198 14.94 -2.47 -35.97
CA LYS A 198 16.28 -2.15 -36.48
C LYS A 198 17.19 -3.38 -36.53
N LEU A 199 17.19 -4.20 -35.48
CA LEU A 199 17.97 -5.44 -35.42
C LEU A 199 17.56 -6.41 -36.52
N ARG A 200 16.24 -6.56 -36.75
CA ARG A 200 15.72 -7.38 -37.86
C ARG A 200 16.22 -6.86 -39.21
N GLY A 201 16.14 -5.55 -39.45
CA GLY A 201 16.65 -4.94 -40.69
C GLY A 201 18.15 -5.15 -40.90
N LEU A 202 18.95 -5.06 -39.83
CA LEU A 202 20.39 -5.35 -39.88
C LEU A 202 20.67 -6.84 -40.14
N GLN A 203 19.86 -7.75 -39.59
CA GLN A 203 19.96 -9.18 -39.84
C GLN A 203 19.65 -9.51 -41.31
N GLU A 204 18.56 -8.97 -41.87
CA GLU A 204 18.21 -9.11 -43.28
C GLU A 204 19.29 -8.51 -44.21
N GLY A 205 19.88 -7.38 -43.82
CA GLY A 205 21.03 -6.81 -44.53
C GLY A 205 22.23 -7.75 -44.52
N ASN A 206 22.54 -8.34 -43.36
CA ASN A 206 23.62 -9.32 -43.23
C ASN A 206 23.39 -10.60 -44.03
N THR A 207 22.15 -11.12 -44.11
CA THR A 207 21.86 -12.30 -44.93
C THR A 207 22.08 -11.98 -46.41
N LYS A 208 21.59 -10.84 -46.90
CA LYS A 208 21.82 -10.39 -48.29
C LYS A 208 23.31 -10.25 -48.64
N LEU A 209 24.10 -9.71 -47.71
CA LEU A 209 25.55 -9.60 -47.89
C LEU A 209 26.22 -10.98 -47.94
N ARG A 210 25.80 -11.92 -47.10
CA ARG A 210 26.29 -13.31 -47.15
C ARG A 210 25.94 -13.97 -48.49
N ASP A 211 24.70 -13.83 -48.94
CA ASP A 211 24.25 -14.37 -50.22
C ASP A 211 25.06 -13.78 -51.39
N SER A 212 25.34 -12.47 -51.35
CA SER A 212 26.16 -11.79 -52.35
C SER A 212 27.62 -12.28 -52.33
N ILE A 213 28.19 -12.52 -51.15
CA ILE A 213 29.54 -13.08 -51.00
C ILE A 213 29.59 -14.49 -51.58
N ASP A 214 28.58 -15.32 -51.32
CA ASP A 214 28.55 -16.70 -51.81
C ASP A 214 28.36 -16.75 -53.33
N GLN A 215 27.57 -15.83 -53.90
CA GLN A 215 27.49 -15.63 -55.34
C GLN A 215 28.85 -15.24 -55.94
N LEU A 216 29.54 -14.26 -55.36
CA LEU A 216 30.86 -13.85 -55.84
C LEU A 216 31.90 -14.97 -55.76
N LYS A 217 31.83 -15.82 -54.73
CA LYS A 217 32.68 -17.01 -54.62
C LYS A 217 32.35 -18.04 -55.70
N ALA A 218 31.08 -18.24 -56.02
CA ALA A 218 30.66 -19.14 -57.10
C ALA A 218 31.17 -18.64 -58.46
N ASP A 219 31.00 -17.35 -58.74
CA ASP A 219 31.51 -16.71 -59.97
C ASP A 219 33.04 -16.81 -60.06
N ALA A 220 33.76 -16.62 -58.95
CA ALA A 220 35.22 -16.78 -58.90
C ALA A 220 35.66 -18.21 -59.21
N ARG A 221 34.97 -19.22 -58.67
CA ARG A 221 35.23 -20.64 -58.98
C ARG A 221 34.97 -20.95 -60.44
N GLU A 222 33.93 -20.37 -61.03
CA GLU A 222 33.62 -20.59 -62.44
C GLU A 222 34.66 -19.94 -63.35
N ARG A 223 35.13 -18.73 -63.02
CA ARG A 223 36.27 -18.10 -63.72
C ARG A 223 37.52 -18.97 -63.66
N GLU A 224 37.84 -19.52 -62.49
CA GLU A 224 38.99 -20.42 -62.33
C GLU A 224 38.84 -21.71 -63.18
N ARG A 225 37.63 -22.25 -63.32
CA ARG A 225 37.35 -23.38 -64.23
C ARG A 225 37.55 -23.00 -65.69
N LEU A 226 37.04 -21.84 -66.10
CA LEU A 226 37.20 -21.33 -67.45
C LEU A 226 38.69 -21.10 -67.77
N GLU A 227 39.45 -20.51 -66.86
CA GLU A 227 40.89 -20.29 -67.00
C GLU A 227 41.66 -21.61 -67.13
N ARG A 228 41.33 -22.63 -66.31
CA ARG A 228 41.91 -23.98 -66.44
C ARG A 228 41.55 -24.62 -67.79
N ALA A 229 40.31 -24.47 -68.25
CA ALA A 229 39.88 -25.00 -69.54
C ALA A 229 40.61 -24.31 -70.70
N GLU A 230 40.78 -22.99 -70.63
CA GLU A 230 41.56 -22.21 -71.58
C GLU A 230 43.03 -22.64 -71.61
N ALA A 231 43.67 -22.79 -70.44
CA ALA A 231 45.05 -23.28 -70.34
C ALA A 231 45.22 -24.70 -70.95
N GLN A 232 44.24 -25.58 -70.75
CA GLN A 232 44.23 -26.91 -71.39
C GLN A 232 44.10 -26.82 -72.91
N LEU A 233 43.23 -25.94 -73.42
CA LEU A 233 43.08 -25.70 -74.85
C LEU A 233 44.35 -25.11 -75.46
N GLN A 234 44.99 -24.15 -74.80
CA GLN A 234 46.28 -23.60 -75.22
C GLN A 234 47.38 -24.67 -75.27
N THR A 235 47.42 -25.56 -74.27
CA THR A 235 48.36 -26.69 -74.24
C THR A 235 48.11 -27.67 -75.41
N LYS A 236 46.84 -28.02 -75.66
CA LYS A 236 46.45 -28.87 -76.80
C LYS A 236 46.81 -28.21 -78.13
N LEU A 237 46.54 -26.91 -78.28
CA LEU A 237 46.88 -26.15 -79.48
C LEU A 237 48.38 -26.14 -79.72
N ALA A 238 49.19 -25.89 -78.70
CA ALA A 238 50.65 -25.97 -78.79
C ALA A 238 51.13 -27.36 -79.23
N GLY A 239 50.51 -28.43 -78.70
CA GLY A 239 50.75 -29.80 -79.13
C GLY A 239 50.44 -30.04 -80.61
N LEU A 240 49.26 -29.61 -81.06
CA LEU A 240 48.85 -29.70 -82.48
C LEU A 240 49.76 -28.88 -83.40
N VAL A 241 50.22 -27.71 -82.97
CA VAL A 241 51.20 -26.91 -83.72
C VAL A 241 52.51 -27.65 -83.86
N MET A 242 53.03 -28.26 -82.79
CA MET A 242 54.24 -29.09 -82.86
C MET A 242 54.07 -30.32 -83.76
N GLU A 243 52.89 -30.93 -83.75
CA GLU A 243 52.59 -32.05 -84.64
C GLU A 243 52.52 -31.59 -86.10
N ASN A 244 51.89 -30.44 -86.36
CA ASN A 244 51.82 -29.85 -87.69
C ASN A 244 53.22 -29.46 -88.21
N THR A 245 54.09 -28.90 -87.38
CA THR A 245 55.47 -28.58 -87.78
C THR A 245 56.29 -29.85 -88.07
N LYS A 246 56.09 -30.94 -87.30
CA LYS A 246 56.67 -32.26 -87.64
C LYS A 246 56.15 -32.79 -88.96
N LEU A 247 54.85 -32.76 -89.19
CA LEU A 247 54.25 -33.20 -90.45
C LEU A 247 54.77 -32.37 -91.63
N ARG A 248 54.91 -31.05 -91.48
CA ARG A 248 55.54 -30.18 -92.49
C ARG A 248 56.98 -30.58 -92.77
N ALA A 249 57.80 -30.81 -91.74
CA ALA A 249 59.17 -31.29 -91.91
C ALA A 249 59.23 -32.65 -92.62
N SER A 250 58.30 -33.56 -92.31
CA SER A 250 58.16 -34.84 -93.02
C SER A 250 57.72 -34.67 -94.47
N VAL A 251 56.82 -33.73 -94.76
CA VAL A 251 56.41 -33.37 -96.12
C VAL A 251 57.56 -32.75 -96.89
N ASP A 252 58.38 -31.90 -96.26
CA ASP A 252 59.56 -31.31 -96.88
C ASP A 252 60.65 -32.37 -97.16
N LEU A 253 60.80 -33.37 -96.28
CA LEU A 253 61.60 -34.58 -96.54
C LEU A 253 61.05 -35.40 -97.73
N LEU A 254 59.74 -35.60 -97.81
CA LEU A 254 59.10 -36.30 -98.92
C LEU A 254 59.17 -35.50 -100.24
N LYS A 255 59.18 -34.16 -100.17
CA LYS A 255 59.41 -33.28 -101.32
C LYS A 255 60.88 -33.26 -101.76
N ALA A 256 61.83 -33.51 -100.85
CA ALA A 256 63.24 -33.68 -101.20
C ALA A 256 63.51 -34.99 -101.97
N ASP A 257 62.67 -36.03 -101.79
CA ASP A 257 62.71 -37.29 -102.55
C ASP A 257 61.79 -37.31 -103.79
N ALA A 258 60.96 -36.27 -103.98
CA ALA A 258 60.09 -36.13 -105.14
C ALA A 258 60.79 -35.43 -106.31
N VAL A 259 61.49 -36.26 -107.09
CA VAL A 259 61.61 -36.22 -108.56
C VAL A 259 60.72 -35.15 -109.25
N LYS A 260 61.36 -34.18 -109.93
CA LYS A 260 60.84 -33.37 -111.08
C LYS A 260 59.99 -34.25 -112.04
N PRO A 261 58.99 -33.78 -112.82
CA PRO A 261 58.58 -32.40 -113.23
C PRO A 261 57.00 -32.30 -113.28
N PRO A 262 56.30 -31.59 -114.21
CA PRO A 262 56.52 -30.38 -115.02
C PRO A 262 55.50 -29.25 -114.68
N GLU A 263 55.86 -27.96 -114.77
CA GLU A 263 55.56 -27.07 -115.92
C GLU A 263 54.21 -27.30 -116.61
N ASP A 264 53.23 -26.45 -116.27
CA ASP A 264 52.08 -25.96 -117.05
C ASP A 264 50.72 -26.08 -116.35
N ALA A 265 50.31 -25.02 -115.63
CA ALA A 265 48.93 -24.56 -115.51
C ALA A 265 48.86 -23.25 -114.68
N GLN A 266 49.23 -22.14 -115.32
CA GLN A 266 48.79 -20.80 -114.92
C GLN A 266 47.36 -20.59 -115.40
N ARG A 267 46.45 -20.20 -114.50
CA ARG A 267 45.51 -19.05 -114.61
C ARG A 267 44.33 -19.20 -113.63
N GLU A 268 43.86 -18.02 -113.19
CA GLU A 268 42.48 -17.72 -112.76
C GLU A 268 42.08 -18.28 -111.37
N ILE A 269 41.74 -17.50 -110.32
CA ILE A 269 40.94 -16.25 -110.24
C ILE A 269 41.32 -15.48 -108.96
N GLU A 270 41.70 -14.22 -109.12
CA GLU A 270 41.56 -13.13 -108.14
C GLU A 270 40.12 -12.60 -108.13
N ARG A 271 39.63 -12.17 -106.95
CA ARG A 271 38.45 -11.32 -106.62
C ARG A 271 37.64 -11.93 -105.47
N ASP A 272 37.23 -11.26 -104.40
CA ASP A 272 37.03 -9.83 -104.16
C ASP A 272 37.29 -9.49 -102.67
N GLU A 273 37.88 -8.32 -102.45
CA GLU A 273 37.83 -7.54 -101.22
C GLU A 273 36.39 -7.08 -100.95
N GLN A 274 35.93 -7.09 -99.68
CA GLN A 274 35.32 -5.90 -99.05
C GLN A 274 34.89 -6.17 -97.60
N ALA A 275 35.51 -5.42 -96.68
CA ALA A 275 34.94 -5.09 -95.38
C ALA A 275 33.70 -4.20 -95.55
N PRO A 276 32.78 -4.17 -94.57
CA PRO A 276 32.78 -3.01 -93.67
C PRO A 276 32.35 -3.32 -92.21
N GLU A 277 32.93 -2.57 -91.27
CA GLU A 277 32.32 -2.16 -89.98
C GLU A 277 31.46 -0.89 -90.21
N PRO A 278 30.66 -0.32 -89.27
CA PRO A 278 30.26 -0.73 -87.90
C PRO A 278 28.74 -0.50 -87.60
N TYR A 279 28.35 -0.65 -86.32
CA TYR A 279 27.13 -0.20 -85.62
C TYR A 279 25.83 -1.01 -85.70
N GLY A 280 25.28 -1.30 -84.52
CA GLY A 280 23.95 -0.77 -84.18
C GLY A 280 22.79 -1.75 -84.06
N ASN A 281 22.61 -2.23 -82.83
CA ASN A 281 21.35 -2.15 -82.07
C ASN A 281 20.13 -3.04 -82.41
N ILE A 282 19.55 -3.53 -81.31
CA ILE A 282 18.15 -3.95 -81.08
C ILE A 282 17.78 -5.35 -81.58
N LEU A 283 17.82 -6.32 -80.64
CA LEU A 283 17.00 -7.52 -80.68
C LEU A 283 16.12 -7.53 -79.41
N SER A 284 14.93 -6.96 -79.56
CA SER A 284 13.75 -7.22 -78.71
C SER A 284 13.06 -8.48 -79.25
N ILE A 285 13.10 -9.57 -78.49
CA ILE A 285 12.23 -10.75 -78.60
C ILE A 285 11.80 -11.02 -77.15
N ALA A 286 10.58 -10.66 -76.74
CA ALA A 286 9.29 -11.33 -76.95
C ALA A 286 8.97 -12.36 -75.86
N ASN A 287 7.71 -12.26 -75.42
CA ASN A 287 6.89 -13.28 -74.75
C ASN A 287 7.27 -13.62 -73.29
N GLY A 288 6.34 -13.85 -72.36
CA GLY A 288 4.88 -14.01 -72.39
C GLY A 288 4.38 -13.86 -70.95
N GLU A 289 3.15 -13.39 -70.76
CA GLU A 289 2.02 -14.19 -70.26
C GLU A 289 2.32 -14.92 -68.93
N ASP A 290 1.61 -14.62 -67.83
CA ASP A 290 0.28 -15.21 -67.61
C ASP A 290 -0.36 -14.82 -66.25
N LYS A 291 -1.70 -14.69 -66.32
CA LYS A 291 -2.75 -15.01 -65.31
C LYS A 291 -2.86 -14.33 -63.94
N ARG A 292 -3.99 -13.61 -63.86
CA ARG A 292 -4.93 -13.44 -62.74
C ARG A 292 -5.25 -14.77 -62.04
N TYR A 293 -5.45 -14.73 -60.71
CA TYR A 293 -6.56 -15.28 -59.88
C TYR A 293 -6.30 -14.67 -58.47
N GLY A 294 -7.24 -14.16 -57.68
CA GLY A 294 -8.57 -14.64 -57.36
C GLY A 294 -8.64 -14.64 -55.82
N ALA A 295 -9.52 -13.83 -55.24
CA ALA A 295 -9.74 -13.75 -53.80
C ALA A 295 -10.23 -15.09 -53.25
N VAL A 296 -9.72 -15.49 -52.08
CA VAL A 296 -10.36 -16.51 -51.23
C VAL A 296 -10.25 -16.08 -49.76
N THR A 297 -11.41 -15.80 -49.19
CA THR A 297 -11.75 -15.80 -47.78
C THR A 297 -11.61 -17.21 -47.20
N SER A 298 -10.96 -17.37 -46.06
CA SER A 298 -11.21 -18.52 -45.18
C SER A 298 -11.18 -18.13 -43.70
N VAL A 299 -12.32 -18.33 -43.06
CA VAL A 299 -12.53 -18.46 -41.62
C VAL A 299 -12.19 -19.89 -41.21
N PHE A 300 -11.50 -20.10 -40.07
CA PHE A 300 -11.58 -21.22 -39.10
C PHE A 300 -10.46 -20.99 -38.07
N VAL A 301 -10.73 -20.65 -36.80
CA VAL A 301 -11.09 -21.49 -35.63
C VAL A 301 -10.08 -22.61 -35.32
N GLY A 302 -9.45 -22.52 -34.14
CA GLY A 302 -9.12 -23.69 -33.32
C GLY A 302 -7.64 -23.96 -33.03
N GLY A 303 -7.20 -23.56 -31.83
CA GLY A 303 -6.35 -24.34 -30.91
C GLY A 303 -4.94 -24.77 -31.34
N PHE A 304 -3.92 -24.30 -30.62
CA PHE A 304 -3.10 -25.12 -29.72
C PHE A 304 -1.94 -24.27 -29.17
N GLN A 305 -1.89 -24.09 -27.85
CA GLN A 305 -0.71 -23.60 -27.14
C GLN A 305 0.34 -24.71 -27.11
N PRO A 306 1.60 -24.47 -27.52
CA PRO A 306 2.70 -25.23 -26.97
C PRO A 306 3.02 -24.66 -25.57
N SER A 307 2.69 -25.43 -24.54
CA SER A 307 3.25 -25.23 -23.20
C SER A 307 4.76 -25.47 -23.27
N VAL A 308 5.53 -24.39 -23.33
CA VAL A 308 6.97 -24.47 -23.05
C VAL A 308 7.11 -24.57 -21.54
N PRO A 309 7.65 -25.66 -20.97
CA PRO A 309 7.96 -25.70 -19.55
C PRO A 309 9.09 -24.69 -19.26
N PRO A 310 9.03 -23.94 -18.15
CA PRO A 310 10.13 -23.07 -17.76
C PRO A 310 11.38 -23.90 -17.45
N PRO A 311 12.59 -23.32 -17.65
CA PRO A 311 13.84 -23.98 -17.27
C PRO A 311 13.91 -24.19 -15.75
N PRO A 312 14.52 -25.30 -15.28
CA PRO A 312 14.80 -25.48 -13.86
C PRO A 312 15.90 -24.48 -13.46
N TRP A 313 15.52 -23.45 -12.71
CA TRP A 313 16.50 -22.68 -11.96
C TRP A 313 16.92 -23.55 -10.77
N ASP A 314 18.16 -24.01 -10.84
CA ASP A 314 18.90 -24.57 -9.72
C ASP A 314 18.82 -23.63 -8.52
N ALA A 315 18.26 -24.13 -7.42
CA ALA A 315 18.39 -23.52 -6.13
C ALA A 315 19.89 -23.43 -5.76
N PRO A 316 20.41 -22.26 -5.35
CA PRO A 316 21.75 -22.20 -4.79
C PRO A 316 21.78 -23.02 -3.49
N ARG A 317 22.68 -24.00 -3.50
CA ARG A 317 23.06 -24.87 -2.40
C ARG A 317 23.35 -24.02 -1.16
N GLY A 318 22.87 -24.52 -0.02
CA GLY A 318 23.07 -23.90 1.28
C GLY A 318 24.54 -23.60 1.57
N PHE A 319 24.78 -22.37 2.02
CA PHE A 319 25.99 -22.04 2.75
C PHE A 319 25.90 -22.64 4.16
N PRO A 320 26.96 -23.32 4.63
CA PRO A 320 27.00 -23.80 6.00
C PRO A 320 27.17 -22.63 6.99
N ARG A 321 26.41 -22.73 8.08
CA ARG A 321 26.53 -21.96 9.31
C ARG A 321 28.00 -21.83 9.75
N SER A 322 28.50 -20.60 9.86
CA SER A 322 29.47 -20.27 10.90
C SER A 322 28.72 -19.70 12.09
N ARG A 323 28.46 -20.59 13.05
CA ARG A 323 27.87 -20.30 14.35
C ARG A 323 29.00 -19.76 15.23
N MET A 324 29.08 -18.45 15.43
CA MET A 324 29.86 -17.90 16.53
C MET A 324 29.20 -18.35 17.83
N HIS A 325 29.96 -19.08 18.63
CA HIS A 325 29.63 -19.36 20.02
C HIS A 325 29.70 -18.06 20.80
N PHE A 326 28.55 -17.49 21.16
CA PHE A 326 28.45 -16.70 22.38
C PHE A 326 27.85 -17.64 23.44
N VAL A 327 28.69 -17.94 24.43
CA VAL A 327 28.33 -18.60 25.68
C VAL A 327 27.78 -17.50 26.58
N GLU A 328 26.49 -17.54 26.90
CA GLU A 328 25.97 -16.87 28.08
C GLU A 328 24.74 -17.62 28.59
N ALA A 329 24.55 -17.54 29.90
CA ALA A 329 24.13 -18.65 30.74
C ALA A 329 22.63 -18.93 30.76
N ASP A 330 22.36 -20.20 31.07
CA ASP A 330 21.12 -20.77 31.60
C ASP A 330 20.40 -19.88 32.62
N ALA A 331 19.09 -19.69 32.43
CA ALA A 331 18.10 -19.78 33.51
C ALA A 331 16.66 -19.85 32.97
N GLY A 332 16.13 -21.07 32.84
CA GLY A 332 14.89 -21.43 33.55
C GLY A 332 13.52 -21.26 32.86
N ARG A 333 12.86 -22.43 32.68
CA ARG A 333 11.40 -22.72 32.75
C ARG A 333 10.49 -22.02 31.71
N GLY A 334 9.65 -22.68 30.92
CA GLY A 334 9.06 -24.02 30.98
C GLY A 334 7.53 -23.91 30.99
N MET A 335 6.88 -24.16 29.84
CA MET A 335 5.56 -24.79 29.58
C MET A 335 4.87 -24.22 28.31
N PRO A 336 3.99 -25.01 27.63
CA PRO A 336 3.84 -24.98 26.18
C PRO A 336 2.49 -24.45 25.69
N GLU A 337 2.50 -23.78 24.54
CA GLU A 337 1.29 -23.50 23.76
C GLU A 337 1.02 -24.60 22.72
N ARG A 338 -0.20 -25.13 22.83
CA ARG A 338 -0.99 -25.94 21.89
C ARG A 338 -2.36 -25.25 21.90
N SER A 339 -3.13 -25.04 20.83
CA SER A 339 -3.10 -25.46 19.43
C SER A 339 -4.05 -24.54 18.66
N ALA A 340 -3.79 -24.45 17.35
CA ALA A 340 -4.68 -24.17 16.23
C ALA A 340 -6.18 -23.90 16.50
N THR A 341 -6.67 -22.78 15.97
CA THR A 341 -8.04 -22.66 15.47
C THR A 341 -8.03 -22.16 14.03
N ASN A 342 -8.75 -22.90 13.20
CA ASN A 342 -8.92 -22.74 11.77
C ASN A 342 -9.58 -21.41 11.40
N GLY A 343 -9.23 -20.91 10.21
CA GLY A 343 -9.86 -19.76 9.60
C GLY A 343 -11.24 -20.08 9.03
N GLU A 344 -12.14 -19.11 9.16
CA GLU A 344 -13.36 -19.00 8.38
C GLU A 344 -13.48 -17.58 7.83
N GLY A 345 -14.11 -17.50 6.65
CA GLY A 345 -13.95 -16.43 5.68
C GLY A 345 -14.49 -15.08 6.10
N ILE A 346 -13.70 -14.05 5.82
CA ILE A 346 -14.11 -12.64 5.84
C ILE A 346 -15.01 -12.41 4.63
N ARG A 347 -16.33 -12.33 4.85
CA ARG A 347 -17.28 -11.75 3.89
C ARG A 347 -17.26 -10.23 4.05
N SER A 348 -17.13 -9.54 2.92
CA SER A 348 -17.23 -8.08 2.80
C SER A 348 -18.56 -7.57 3.37
N PRO A 349 -18.58 -6.46 4.12
CA PRO A 349 -19.83 -5.83 4.51
C PRO A 349 -20.42 -5.05 3.34
N GLU A 350 -21.68 -5.37 3.03
CA GLU A 350 -22.54 -4.65 2.10
C GLU A 350 -22.70 -3.19 2.53
N SER A 351 -22.62 -2.32 1.52
CA SER A 351 -22.91 -0.89 1.60
C SER A 351 -24.39 -0.66 1.92
N TYR A 352 -24.69 -0.17 3.12
CA TYR A 352 -26.02 0.37 3.42
C TYR A 352 -26.15 1.79 2.84
N PRO A 353 -27.26 2.11 2.14
CA PRO A 353 -27.51 3.45 1.65
C PRO A 353 -27.84 4.42 2.81
N ASN A 354 -27.24 5.62 2.73
CA ASN A 354 -27.54 6.78 3.55
C ASN A 354 -29.04 7.13 3.49
N ASN A 355 -29.79 6.75 4.52
CA ASN A 355 -31.11 7.30 4.76
C ASN A 355 -30.99 8.63 5.51
N PHE A 356 -31.46 9.68 4.84
CA PHE A 356 -31.68 11.02 5.35
C PHE A 356 -32.49 10.99 6.64
N PHE A 357 -31.89 11.45 7.74
CA PHE A 357 -32.62 11.93 8.91
C PHE A 357 -33.13 13.35 8.62
N THR A 358 -34.35 13.46 8.13
CA THR A 358 -35.13 14.70 8.20
C THR A 358 -35.65 14.86 9.62
N SER A 359 -35.11 15.85 10.34
CA SER A 359 -35.63 16.28 11.65
C SER A 359 -37.10 16.71 11.53
N PRO A 360 -37.99 16.29 12.44
CA PRO A 360 -39.35 16.80 12.47
C PRO A 360 -39.37 18.27 12.94
N PRO A 361 -40.31 19.10 12.43
CA PRO A 361 -40.45 20.48 12.85
C PRO A 361 -40.95 20.58 14.30
N PHE A 362 -40.25 21.36 15.11
CA PHE A 362 -40.67 21.72 16.47
C PHE A 362 -41.94 22.60 16.40
N TYR A 363 -43.07 22.02 16.77
CA TYR A 363 -44.30 22.75 17.05
C TYR A 363 -44.19 23.39 18.43
N TYR A 364 -43.98 24.70 18.49
CA TYR A 364 -44.14 25.47 19.72
C TYR A 364 -45.61 25.84 19.90
N PRO A 365 -46.31 25.41 20.96
CA PRO A 365 -47.63 25.95 21.27
C PRO A 365 -47.51 27.42 21.73
N PRO A 366 -48.47 28.29 21.36
CA PRO A 366 -48.46 29.68 21.76
C PRO A 366 -48.66 29.82 23.28
N ARG A 367 -47.75 30.54 23.95
CA ARG A 367 -47.91 30.99 25.34
C ARG A 367 -49.06 31.99 25.42
N SER A 368 -50.18 31.58 26.00
CA SER A 368 -51.22 32.48 26.47
C SER A 368 -50.73 33.23 27.71
N PHE A 369 -50.55 34.54 27.58
CA PHE A 369 -50.34 35.45 28.70
C PHE A 369 -51.70 35.75 29.35
N THR A 370 -51.99 35.12 30.48
CA THR A 370 -53.05 35.59 31.39
C THR A 370 -52.44 36.62 32.35
N ARG A 371 -52.79 37.90 32.16
CA ARG A 371 -52.57 38.96 33.15
C ARG A 371 -53.40 38.65 34.40
N SER A 372 -52.75 38.52 35.55
CA SER A 372 -53.41 38.58 36.85
C SER A 372 -53.84 40.03 37.15
N PRO A 373 -55.03 40.26 37.71
CA PRO A 373 -55.44 41.56 38.21
C PRO A 373 -54.78 41.84 39.56
N THR A 374 -54.16 43.01 39.67
CA THR A 374 -53.70 43.59 40.92
C THR A 374 -54.91 43.98 41.77
N LEU A 375 -54.91 43.61 43.05
CA LEU A 375 -55.72 44.21 44.11
C LEU A 375 -54.81 45.00 45.04
#